data_AF-A0A7C5J617-F1
#
_entry.id   AF-A0A7C5J617-F1
#
_cell.length_a   1.000
_cell.length_b   1.000
_cell.length_c   1.000
_cell.angle_alpha   90.00
_cell.angle_beta   90.00
_cell.angle_gamma   90.00
#
_symmetry.space_group_name_H-M   'P 1'
#
loop_
_entity.id
_entity.type
_entity.pdbx_description
1 polymer ?
#
loop_
_entity_poly.entity_id
_entity_poly.type
_entity_poly.pdbx_seq_one_letter_code
_entity_poly.pdbx_strand_id
1 'polypeptide(L)'
;MKPRYPALRAAHRKRYPRDGCAWTLEDQRVLIEHWPKKSIRELAAILGRTEEAVRRRVRTIESSHLNVRAYARKVGFSRVAVMNAIRELGFVVRPRRVTYERRGRRQARKWGALTPYQQEKLTAYLLADRPLRPPPTEWGKAGRPPACVDCETTTRPHYAHDRCRRCYENRRNRQAAARSSDE
;
A
#
# COMPACT_ATOMS: atom_id res chain seq x y z
N MET A 1 -52.02 -23.22 5.09
CA MET A 1 -50.72 -22.77 4.54
C MET A 1 -50.79 -21.27 4.30
N LYS A 2 -50.00 -20.47 5.02
CA LYS A 2 -49.96 -19.00 4.85
C LYS A 2 -48.80 -18.64 3.91
N PRO A 3 -48.98 -17.75 2.91
CA PRO A 3 -47.90 -17.34 2.02
C PRO A 3 -46.84 -16.58 2.82
N ARG A 4 -45.57 -16.96 2.63
CA ARG A 4 -44.47 -16.64 3.54
C ARG A 4 -43.72 -15.33 3.22
N TYR A 5 -44.23 -14.48 2.33
CA TYR A 5 -43.65 -13.14 2.10
C TYR A 5 -44.72 -12.11 1.71
N PRO A 6 -44.95 -11.06 2.52
CA PRO A 6 -45.78 -9.94 2.14
C PRO A 6 -45.01 -9.01 1.20
N ALA A 7 -45.75 -8.43 0.26
CA ALA A 7 -45.29 -7.47 -0.74
C ALA A 7 -44.41 -6.36 -0.12
N LEU A 8 -43.10 -6.42 -0.36
CA LEU A 8 -42.21 -5.27 -0.16
C LEU A 8 -42.45 -4.27 -1.28
N ARG A 9 -43.44 -3.43 -1.01
CA ARG A 9 -43.57 -2.00 -1.31
C ARG A 9 -42.66 -1.44 -2.41
N ALA A 10 -43.34 -0.85 -3.39
CA ALA A 10 -42.84 0.02 -4.44
C ALA A 10 -42.07 1.25 -3.89
N ALA A 11 -40.88 1.05 -3.34
CA ALA A 11 -39.93 2.11 -3.10
C ALA A 11 -39.28 2.47 -4.43
N HIS A 12 -39.70 3.61 -5.00
CA HIS A 12 -38.94 4.45 -5.92
C HIS A 12 -37.77 3.72 -6.60
N ARG A 13 -38.04 2.94 -7.66
CA ARG A 13 -36.97 2.55 -8.58
C ARG A 13 -36.46 3.85 -9.18
N LYS A 14 -35.43 4.48 -8.56
CA LYS A 14 -34.52 5.37 -9.29
C LYS A 14 -34.24 4.59 -10.56
N ARG A 15 -34.69 5.12 -11.71
CA ARG A 15 -34.41 4.51 -13.01
C ARG A 15 -32.90 4.55 -13.13
N TYR A 16 -32.26 3.47 -12.66
CA TYR A 16 -30.84 3.28 -12.84
C TYR A 16 -30.62 3.36 -14.35
N PRO A 17 -29.64 4.14 -14.83
CA PRO A 17 -29.29 4.15 -16.24
C PRO A 17 -29.23 2.69 -16.70
N ARG A 18 -29.99 2.35 -17.75
CA ARG A 18 -30.12 0.95 -18.21
C ARG A 18 -28.73 0.33 -18.32
N ASP A 19 -28.64 -0.99 -18.16
CA ASP A 19 -27.40 -1.78 -18.19
C ASP A 19 -26.58 -1.69 -19.52
N GLY A 20 -26.87 -0.72 -20.39
CA GLY A 20 -26.11 -0.31 -21.57
C GLY A 20 -25.66 1.17 -21.59
N CYS A 21 -25.86 1.96 -20.52
CA CYS A 21 -25.27 3.31 -20.45
C CYS A 21 -23.75 3.21 -20.36
N ALA A 22 -23.07 3.83 -21.33
CA ALA A 22 -21.62 3.93 -21.39
C ALA A 22 -21.05 4.43 -20.05
N TRP A 23 -19.88 3.90 -19.68
CA TRP A 23 -19.14 4.38 -18.51
C TRP A 23 -18.58 5.77 -18.83
N THR A 24 -19.07 6.79 -18.12
CA THR A 24 -18.54 8.15 -18.28
C THR A 24 -17.12 8.23 -17.72
N LEU A 25 -16.38 9.27 -18.10
CA LEU A 25 -15.06 9.53 -17.51
C LEU A 25 -15.19 9.83 -16.02
N GLU A 26 -16.28 10.47 -15.59
CA GLU A 26 -16.53 10.75 -14.18
C GLU A 26 -16.79 9.48 -13.38
N ASP A 27 -17.60 8.55 -13.91
CA ASP A 27 -17.83 7.23 -13.29
C ASP A 27 -16.49 6.49 -13.09
N GLN A 28 -15.59 6.59 -14.08
CA GLN A 28 -14.27 5.98 -14.00
C GLN A 28 -13.38 6.64 -12.94
N ARG A 29 -13.39 7.98 -12.85
CA ARG A 29 -12.63 8.72 -11.83
C ARG A 29 -13.07 8.33 -10.43
N VAL A 30 -14.38 8.38 -10.15
CA VAL A 30 -14.98 7.98 -8.88
C VAL A 30 -14.60 6.53 -8.53
N LEU A 31 -14.66 5.63 -9.51
CA LEU A 31 -14.32 4.22 -9.28
C LEU A 31 -12.83 4.04 -8.98
N ILE A 32 -11.92 4.70 -9.72
CA ILE A 32 -10.47 4.60 -9.51
C ILE A 32 -10.05 5.21 -8.15
N GLU A 33 -10.65 6.34 -7.76
CA GLU A 33 -10.34 7.05 -6.53
C GLU A 33 -10.83 6.31 -5.29
N HIS A 34 -12.08 5.82 -5.32
CA HIS A 34 -12.72 5.23 -4.15
C HIS A 34 -12.55 3.72 -4.04
N TRP A 35 -12.16 3.00 -5.10
CA TRP A 35 -11.97 1.54 -5.07
C TRP A 35 -11.10 1.02 -3.92
N PRO A 36 -9.95 1.66 -3.58
CA PRO A 36 -9.12 1.18 -2.49
C PRO A 36 -9.82 1.31 -1.12
N LYS A 37 -10.71 2.29 -0.96
CA LYS A 37 -11.29 2.73 0.32
C LYS A 37 -12.69 2.16 0.58
N LYS A 38 -13.50 1.95 -0.46
CA LYS A 38 -14.91 1.57 -0.36
C LYS A 38 -15.17 0.14 -0.86
N SER A 39 -16.25 -0.46 -0.38
CA SER A 39 -16.76 -1.75 -0.84
C SER A 39 -17.49 -1.61 -2.19
N ILE A 40 -17.68 -2.73 -2.91
CA ILE A 40 -18.44 -2.74 -4.19
C ILE A 40 -19.85 -2.19 -3.97
N ARG A 41 -20.50 -2.54 -2.86
CA ARG A 41 -21.85 -2.10 -2.50
C ARG A 41 -21.93 -0.59 -2.33
N GLU A 42 -20.97 0.01 -1.63
CA GLU A 42 -20.92 1.46 -1.46
C GLU A 42 -20.65 2.18 -2.79
N LEU A 43 -19.76 1.63 -3.62
CA LEU A 43 -19.47 2.19 -4.95
C LEU A 43 -20.69 2.12 -5.87
N ALA A 44 -21.44 1.01 -5.82
CA ALA A 44 -22.71 0.85 -6.53
C ALA A 44 -23.74 1.90 -6.11
N ALA A 45 -23.83 2.18 -4.80
CA ALA A 45 -24.70 3.23 -4.28
C ALA A 45 -24.29 4.64 -4.74
N ILE A 46 -22.98 4.94 -4.73
CA ILE A 46 -22.44 6.24 -5.18
C ILE A 46 -22.68 6.46 -6.68
N LEU A 47 -22.39 5.44 -7.49
CA LEU A 47 -22.47 5.53 -8.95
C LEU A 47 -23.90 5.35 -9.49
N GLY A 48 -24.85 4.96 -8.64
CA GLY A 48 -26.19 4.60 -9.09
C GLY A 48 -26.15 3.45 -10.11
N ARG A 49 -25.36 2.41 -9.86
CA ARG A 49 -25.25 1.22 -10.72
C ARG A 49 -25.42 -0.06 -9.91
N THR A 50 -25.64 -1.18 -10.59
CA THR A 50 -25.70 -2.49 -9.94
C THR A 50 -24.32 -2.93 -9.44
N GLU A 51 -24.27 -3.69 -8.34
CA GLU A 51 -23.01 -4.23 -7.81
C GLU A 51 -22.25 -5.06 -8.84
N GLU A 52 -22.97 -5.79 -9.70
CA GLU A 52 -22.39 -6.63 -10.72
C GLU A 52 -21.75 -5.82 -11.86
N ALA A 53 -22.37 -4.71 -12.27
CA ALA A 53 -21.78 -3.79 -13.25
C ALA A 53 -20.48 -3.16 -12.70
N VAL A 54 -20.51 -2.71 -11.44
CA VAL A 54 -19.32 -2.18 -10.73
C VAL A 54 -18.24 -3.25 -10.64
N ARG A 55 -18.58 -4.49 -10.22
CA ARG A 55 -17.64 -5.61 -10.11
C ARG A 55 -16.95 -5.92 -11.43
N ARG A 56 -17.70 -6.01 -12.54
CA ARG A 56 -17.14 -6.22 -13.88
C ARG A 56 -16.19 -5.09 -14.27
N ARG A 57 -16.59 -3.84 -14.05
CA ARG A 57 -15.75 -2.69 -14.40
C ARG A 57 -14.46 -2.62 -13.58
N VAL A 58 -14.56 -2.87 -12.28
CA VAL A 58 -13.40 -2.96 -11.38
C VAL A 58 -12.42 -4.00 -11.88
N ARG A 59 -12.87 -5.21 -12.27
CA ARG A 59 -11.97 -6.25 -12.80
C ARG A 59 -11.20 -5.77 -14.03
N THR A 60 -11.85 -5.04 -14.93
CA THR A 60 -11.20 -4.43 -16.10
C THR A 60 -10.17 -3.38 -15.70
N ILE A 61 -10.40 -2.62 -14.64
CA ILE A 61 -9.44 -1.61 -14.16
C ILE A 61 -8.29 -2.28 -13.39
N GLU A 62 -8.57 -3.32 -12.59
CA GLU A 62 -7.57 -4.06 -11.82
C GLU A 62 -6.52 -4.75 -12.70
N SER A 63 -6.87 -5.11 -13.95
CA SER A 63 -5.89 -5.66 -14.89
C SER A 63 -4.79 -4.65 -15.23
N SER A 64 -5.09 -3.35 -15.20
CA SER A 64 -4.14 -2.26 -15.42
C SER A 64 -3.35 -1.84 -14.18
N HIS A 65 -3.68 -2.39 -13.00
CA HIS A 65 -2.96 -2.06 -11.77
C HIS A 65 -1.57 -2.67 -11.76
N LEU A 66 -0.57 -1.82 -11.54
CA LEU A 66 0.80 -2.26 -11.31
C LEU A 66 1.01 -2.56 -9.83
N ASN A 67 1.78 -3.61 -9.53
CA ASN A 67 2.29 -3.76 -8.17
C ASN A 67 3.41 -2.73 -7.93
N VAL A 68 3.66 -2.39 -6.66
CA VAL A 68 4.67 -1.37 -6.28
C VAL A 68 6.04 -1.63 -6.90
N ARG A 69 6.48 -2.89 -6.99
CA ARG A 69 7.79 -3.23 -7.56
C ARG A 69 7.83 -3.03 -9.09
N ALA A 70 6.76 -3.40 -9.79
CA ALA A 70 6.63 -3.18 -11.22
C ALA A 70 6.55 -1.68 -11.54
N TYR A 71 5.77 -0.93 -10.76
CA TYR A 71 5.69 0.51 -10.88
C TYR A 71 7.05 1.19 -10.63
N ALA A 72 7.74 0.85 -9.54
CA ALA A 72 9.08 1.38 -9.23
C ALA A 72 10.08 1.18 -10.38
N ARG A 73 10.09 -0.02 -10.99
CA ARG A 73 10.91 -0.29 -12.18
C ARG A 73 10.50 0.56 -13.38
N LYS A 74 9.20 0.75 -13.60
CA LYS A 74 8.66 1.55 -14.71
C LYS A 74 9.09 3.02 -14.62
N VAL A 75 9.06 3.60 -13.42
CA VAL A 75 9.37 5.03 -13.22
C VAL A 75 10.86 5.31 -12.93
N GLY A 76 11.70 4.26 -12.81
CA GLY A 76 13.14 4.44 -12.52
C GLY A 76 13.47 4.78 -11.07
N PHE A 77 12.52 4.66 -10.14
CA PHE A 77 12.74 4.95 -8.72
C PHE A 77 13.00 3.70 -7.89
N SER A 78 13.70 3.85 -6.76
CA SER A 78 13.88 2.75 -5.81
C SER A 78 12.54 2.33 -5.20
N ARG A 79 12.36 1.04 -4.92
CA ARG A 79 11.16 0.52 -4.25
C ARG A 79 10.92 1.24 -2.91
N VAL A 80 11.99 1.58 -2.18
CA VAL A 80 11.91 2.26 -0.89
C VAL A 80 11.39 3.69 -1.06
N ALA A 81 11.84 4.42 -2.08
CA ALA A 81 11.35 5.76 -2.39
C ALA A 81 9.83 5.75 -2.68
N VAL A 82 9.37 4.80 -3.52
CA VAL A 82 7.94 4.64 -3.81
C VAL A 82 7.14 4.30 -2.56
N MET A 83 7.65 3.38 -1.70
CA MET A 83 6.96 3.02 -0.45
C MET A 83 6.86 4.18 0.54
N ASN A 84 7.90 5.02 0.62
CA ASN A 84 7.85 6.23 1.43
C ASN A 84 6.83 7.22 0.86
N ALA A 85 6.84 7.46 -0.45
CA ALA A 85 5.85 8.31 -1.11
C ALA A 85 4.41 7.83 -0.88
N ILE A 86 4.15 6.51 -0.94
CA ILE A 86 2.85 5.92 -0.61
C ILE A 86 2.44 6.26 0.84
N ARG A 87 3.37 6.17 1.79
CA ARG A 87 3.12 6.49 3.20
C ARG A 87 2.80 7.96 3.40
N GLU A 88 3.61 8.85 2.82
CA GLU A 88 3.45 10.31 2.91
C GLU A 88 2.14 10.78 2.27
N LEU A 89 1.75 10.20 1.13
CA LEU A 89 0.48 10.49 0.46
C LEU A 89 -0.74 9.83 1.16
N GLY A 90 -0.54 9.04 2.22
CA GLY A 90 -1.62 8.34 2.91
C GLY A 90 -2.34 7.31 2.03
N PHE A 91 -1.67 6.76 1.02
CA PHE A 91 -2.28 5.82 0.09
C PHE A 91 -2.45 4.43 0.72
N VAL A 92 -3.70 3.96 0.75
CA VAL A 92 -4.02 2.58 1.10
C VAL A 92 -3.83 1.72 -0.15
N VAL A 93 -2.91 0.78 -0.08
CA VAL A 93 -2.64 -0.14 -1.19
C VAL A 93 -3.35 -1.47 -0.90
N ARG A 94 -4.43 -1.76 -1.64
CA ARG A 94 -5.16 -3.01 -1.45
C ARG A 94 -4.29 -4.20 -1.86
N PRO A 95 -4.19 -5.24 -1.00
CA PRO A 95 -3.47 -6.45 -1.37
C PRO A 95 -4.26 -7.20 -2.44
N ARG A 96 -3.70 -7.29 -3.64
CA ARG A 96 -4.17 -8.20 -4.69
C ARG A 96 -3.86 -9.62 -4.25
N ARG A 97 -4.91 -10.43 -4.07
CA ARG A 97 -4.77 -11.87 -3.83
C ARG A 97 -4.42 -12.53 -5.15
N VAL A 98 -3.16 -12.93 -5.30
CA VAL A 98 -2.76 -13.83 -6.37
C VAL A 98 -2.67 -15.22 -5.76
N THR A 99 -3.61 -16.09 -6.14
CA THR A 99 -3.52 -17.51 -5.83
C THR A 99 -2.68 -18.19 -6.90
N TYR A 100 -1.57 -18.79 -6.50
CA TYR A 100 -0.82 -19.72 -7.35
C TYR A 100 -0.61 -21.02 -6.58
N GLU A 101 -0.63 -22.14 -7.29
CA GLU A 101 -0.26 -23.43 -6.74
C GLU A 101 1.25 -23.62 -6.89
N ARG A 102 1.94 -23.79 -5.75
CA ARG A 102 3.36 -24.14 -5.75
C ARG A 102 3.57 -25.27 -4.74
N ARG A 103 4.03 -26.44 -5.21
CA ARG A 103 4.25 -27.64 -4.40
C ARG A 103 3.01 -28.06 -3.58
N GLY A 104 1.83 -28.07 -4.20
CA GLY A 104 0.58 -28.49 -3.53
C GLY A 104 0.07 -27.56 -2.42
N ARG A 105 0.71 -26.39 -2.18
CA ARG A 105 0.24 -25.39 -1.21
C ARG A 105 -0.22 -24.14 -1.94
N ARG A 106 -1.47 -23.72 -1.68
CA ARG A 106 -2.00 -22.42 -2.13
C ARG A 106 -1.32 -21.30 -1.33
N GLN A 107 -0.33 -20.66 -1.93
CA GLN A 107 0.31 -19.50 -1.33
C GLN A 107 -0.37 -18.22 -1.84
N ALA A 108 -1.02 -17.49 -0.93
CA ALA A 108 -1.52 -16.15 -1.24
C ALA A 108 -0.41 -15.13 -0.97
N ARG A 109 0.23 -14.61 -2.02
CA ARG A 109 1.07 -13.41 -1.86
C ARG A 109 0.20 -12.17 -1.91
N LYS A 110 0.27 -11.35 -0.87
CA LYS A 110 -0.39 -10.04 -0.79
C LYS A 110 0.52 -9.01 -1.46
N TRP A 111 0.26 -8.68 -2.71
CA TRP A 111 0.94 -7.56 -3.37
C TRP A 111 0.03 -6.36 -3.37
N GLY A 112 0.50 -5.22 -2.86
CA GLY A 112 -0.24 -3.97 -3.01
C GLY A 112 -0.35 -3.59 -4.50
N ALA A 113 -1.57 -3.48 -5.02
CA ALA A 113 -1.87 -2.99 -6.36
C ALA A 113 -2.07 -1.46 -6.33
N LEU A 114 -1.34 -0.74 -7.18
CA LEU A 114 -1.45 0.71 -7.34
C LEU A 114 -2.43 1.02 -8.47
N THR A 115 -3.47 1.79 -8.16
CA THR A 115 -4.43 2.27 -9.17
C THR A 115 -3.77 3.30 -10.10
N PRO A 116 -4.27 3.53 -11.33
CA PRO A 116 -3.70 4.53 -12.23
C PRO A 116 -3.62 5.93 -11.59
N TYR A 117 -4.63 6.32 -10.82
CA TYR A 117 -4.62 7.56 -10.05
C TYR A 117 -3.49 7.61 -9.01
N GLN A 118 -3.28 6.53 -8.26
CA GLN A 118 -2.15 6.45 -7.31
C GLN A 118 -0.82 6.54 -8.05
N GLN A 119 -0.69 5.91 -9.22
CA GLN A 119 0.51 5.98 -10.06
C GLN A 119 0.78 7.43 -10.51
N GLU A 120 -0.23 8.14 -11.00
CA GLU A 120 -0.10 9.54 -11.42
C GLU A 120 0.35 10.44 -10.26
N LYS A 121 -0.34 10.35 -9.11
CA LYS A 121 0.01 11.13 -7.92
C LYS A 121 1.37 10.77 -7.34
N LEU A 122 1.76 9.50 -7.37
CA LEU A 122 3.10 9.06 -6.98
C LEU A 122 4.16 9.62 -7.92
N THR A 123 3.92 9.59 -9.23
CA THR A 123 4.87 10.14 -10.21
C THR A 123 5.05 11.64 -9.97
N ALA A 124 3.95 12.39 -9.83
CA ALA A 124 4.00 13.81 -9.53
C ALA A 124 4.73 14.09 -8.20
N TYR A 125 4.48 13.28 -7.17
CA TYR A 125 5.14 13.41 -5.88
C TYR A 125 6.64 13.10 -5.94
N LEU A 126 7.04 12.10 -6.72
CA LEU A 126 8.44 11.67 -6.86
C LEU A 126 9.26 12.61 -7.75
N LEU A 127 8.62 13.27 -8.73
CA LEU A 127 9.24 14.24 -9.61
C LEU A 127 9.24 15.66 -9.05
N ALA A 128 8.33 15.98 -8.11
CA ALA A 128 8.41 17.23 -7.37
C ALA A 128 9.77 17.28 -6.67
N ASP A 129 10.54 18.32 -6.96
CA ASP A 129 11.91 18.54 -6.49
C ASP A 129 11.94 18.74 -4.97
N ARG A 130 11.67 17.66 -4.25
CA ARG A 130 11.75 17.58 -2.82
C ARG A 130 13.16 17.13 -2.49
N PRO A 131 13.78 17.71 -1.45
CA PRO A 131 14.97 17.10 -0.89
C PRO A 131 14.56 15.68 -0.52
N LEU A 132 15.09 14.70 -1.26
CA LEU A 132 15.04 13.30 -0.86
C LEU A 132 15.42 13.32 0.61
N ARG A 133 14.61 12.67 1.46
CA ARG A 133 14.88 12.50 2.89
C ARG A 133 16.40 12.35 3.01
N PRO A 134 17.10 13.27 3.71
CA PRO A 134 18.53 13.42 3.54
C PRO A 134 19.15 12.03 3.63
N PRO A 135 20.05 11.67 2.69
CA PRO A 135 20.71 10.38 2.75
C PRO A 135 21.16 10.17 4.20
N PRO A 136 20.99 8.97 4.77
CA PRO A 136 21.23 8.72 6.20
C PRO A 136 22.47 9.51 6.61
N THR A 137 22.23 10.54 7.43
CA THR A 137 23.15 11.67 7.53
C THR A 137 24.53 11.15 7.90
N GLU A 138 25.55 11.78 7.31
CA GLU A 138 26.93 11.60 7.78
C GLU A 138 26.95 11.75 9.30
N TRP A 139 27.76 10.92 9.97
CA TRP A 139 27.91 10.93 11.42
C TRP A 139 28.16 12.35 11.94
N GLY A 140 27.56 12.70 13.08
CA GLY A 140 27.64 14.05 13.64
C GLY A 140 26.67 15.08 13.05
N LYS A 141 25.84 14.73 12.05
CA LYS A 141 24.80 15.62 11.48
C LYS A 141 23.38 15.16 11.80
N ALA A 142 22.47 16.14 11.92
CA ALA A 142 21.03 15.95 12.17
C ALA A 142 20.71 15.14 13.43
N GLY A 143 21.39 15.44 14.55
CA GLY A 143 21.09 14.86 15.86
C GLY A 143 21.68 13.47 16.11
N ARG A 144 22.51 12.94 15.19
CA ARG A 144 23.29 11.71 15.41
C ARG A 144 24.63 12.03 16.05
N PRO A 145 25.11 11.23 17.03
CA PRO A 145 26.39 11.47 17.67
C PRO A 145 27.54 11.32 16.67
N PRO A 146 28.63 12.10 16.81
CA PRO A 146 29.77 12.02 15.89
C PRO A 146 30.59 10.73 16.04
N ALA A 147 30.40 10.00 17.14
CA ALA A 147 31.06 8.75 17.44
C ALA A 147 30.10 7.76 18.11
N CYS A 148 30.52 6.50 18.20
CA CYS A 148 29.74 5.42 18.80
C CYS A 148 29.42 5.73 20.27
N VAL A 149 28.15 5.65 20.66
CA VAL A 149 27.71 5.96 22.05
C VAL A 149 28.39 5.11 23.12
N ASP A 150 28.80 3.87 22.79
CA ASP A 150 29.39 2.97 23.77
C ASP A 150 30.93 3.02 23.83
N CYS A 151 31.61 3.40 22.75
CA CYS A 151 33.07 3.31 22.68
C CYS A 151 33.77 4.61 22.29
N GLU A 152 33.02 5.63 21.86
CA GLU A 152 33.42 7.01 21.54
C GLU A 152 34.56 7.18 20.54
N THR A 153 35.13 6.07 20.06
CA THR A 153 36.36 5.99 19.29
C THR A 153 36.10 5.68 17.83
N THR A 154 34.98 5.02 17.54
CA THR A 154 34.66 4.59 16.20
C THR A 154 33.85 5.66 15.50
N THR A 155 34.42 6.21 14.42
CA THR A 155 33.74 7.08 13.43
C THR A 155 33.24 6.28 12.21
N ARG A 156 33.43 4.95 12.22
CA ARG A 156 32.94 4.03 11.18
C ARG A 156 31.40 3.93 11.20
N PRO A 157 30.74 3.47 10.11
CA PRO A 157 29.28 3.37 10.04
C PRO A 157 28.66 2.65 11.24
N HIS A 158 27.85 3.35 12.04
CA HIS A 158 27.08 2.72 13.11
C HIS A 158 25.86 1.96 12.56
N TYR A 159 25.52 0.90 13.29
CA TYR A 159 24.31 0.12 13.11
C TYR A 159 23.14 0.78 13.88
N ALA A 160 22.08 0.03 14.14
CA ALA A 160 20.95 0.51 14.93
C ALA A 160 21.39 1.03 16.32
N HIS A 161 20.70 2.07 16.80
CA HIS A 161 20.93 2.73 18.10
C HIS A 161 22.29 3.43 18.25
N ASP A 162 22.81 4.00 17.17
CA ASP A 162 24.01 4.87 17.18
C ASP A 162 25.27 4.19 17.75
N ARG A 163 25.40 2.87 17.52
CA ARG A 163 26.53 2.04 17.94
C ARG A 163 27.33 1.50 16.77
N CYS A 164 28.66 1.52 16.87
CA CYS A 164 29.50 0.80 15.92
C CYS A 164 29.14 -0.70 15.91
N ARG A 165 29.43 -1.38 14.79
CA ARG A 165 29.09 -2.79 14.60
C ARG A 165 29.53 -3.67 15.78
N ARG A 166 30.75 -3.49 16.28
CA ARG A 166 31.31 -4.25 17.40
C ARG A 166 30.51 -4.03 18.68
N CYS A 167 30.21 -2.79 19.05
CA CYS A 167 29.43 -2.48 20.25
C CYS A 167 27.98 -2.97 20.14
N TYR A 168 27.38 -2.85 18.95
CA TYR A 168 26.05 -3.40 18.67
C TYR A 168 26.01 -4.93 18.86
N GLU A 169 26.95 -5.66 18.26
CA GLU A 169 27.05 -7.12 18.36
C GLU A 169 27.31 -7.56 19.81
N ASN A 170 28.24 -6.92 20.52
CA ASN A 170 28.53 -7.20 21.92
C ASN A 170 27.30 -7.03 22.82
N ARG A 171 26.55 -5.93 22.66
CA ARG A 171 25.34 -5.69 23.44
C ARG A 171 24.26 -6.73 23.14
N ARG A 172 24.05 -7.06 21.86
CA ARG A 172 23.10 -8.10 21.45
C ARG A 172 23.45 -9.45 22.10
N ASN A 173 24.73 -9.82 22.11
CA ASN A 173 25.19 -11.07 22.70
C ASN A 173 25.00 -11.08 24.23
N ARG A 174 25.29 -9.97 24.93
CA ARG A 174 25.01 -9.85 26.38
C ARG A 174 23.51 -9.99 26.70
N GLN A 175 22.65 -9.39 25.89
CA GLN A 175 21.19 -9.52 26.05
C GLN A 175 20.70 -10.95 25.78
N ALA A 176 21.27 -11.63 24.78
CA ALA A 176 20.95 -13.03 24.52
C ALA A 176 21.39 -13.94 25.67
N ALA A 177 22.61 -13.74 26.18
CA ALA A 177 23.15 -14.49 27.31
C ALA A 177 22.31 -14.29 28.59
N ALA A 178 21.91 -13.04 28.89
CA ALA A 178 21.03 -12.76 30.03
C ALA A 178 19.69 -13.50 29.93
N ARG A 179 19.07 -13.52 28.74
CA ARG A 179 17.80 -14.24 28.53
C ARG A 179 17.93 -15.76 28.69
N SER A 180 19.05 -16.34 28.28
CA SER A 180 19.29 -17.77 28.45
C SER A 180 19.66 -18.17 29.88
N SER A 181 19.97 -17.22 30.75
CA SER A 181 20.23 -17.48 32.17
C SER A 181 18.96 -17.44 33.03
N ASP A 182 17.87 -16.92 32.48
CA ASP A 182 16.55 -16.83 33.13
C ASP A 182 15.62 -18.01 32.74
N GLU A 183 16.03 -18.88 31.80
CA GLU A 183 15.34 -20.11 31.36
C GLU A 183 15.95 -21.36 32.02
#